data_AF-A0A2I1FCY6-F1
#
_entry.id   AF-A0A2I1FCY6-F1
#
_cell.length_a   1.000
_cell.length_b   1.000
_cell.length_c   1.000
_cell.angle_alpha   90.00
_cell.angle_beta   90.00
_cell.angle_gamma   90.00
#
_symmetry.space_group_name_H-M   'P 1'
#
loop_
_entity.id
_entity.type
_entity.pdbx_description
1 polymer ?
#
loop_
_entity_poly.entity_id
_entity_poly.type
_entity_poly.pdbx_seq_one_letter_code
_entity_poly.pdbx_strand_id
1 'polypeptide(L)'
;ECKDKKLRAFSTYRSLKEVLKKYGIDGNGTDTIPLFSLQTHEIQDSNEHFKQCMAEILVRLKNYGTLVVGSLEAMRNEYVVAILHSAINITRDATGKELSMRPEYEVIGDESTGRVDYAIKDAENLICITEDKPQRNVIEGFAQNIVQLENS
;
A
#
# COMPACT_ATOMS: atom_id res chain seq x y z
N GLU A 1 16.87 30.35 17.34
CA GLU A 1 16.91 29.82 15.96
C GLU A 1 16.56 28.34 15.99
N CYS A 2 15.32 27.98 15.65
CA CYS A 2 15.00 26.58 15.35
C CYS A 2 15.49 26.34 13.93
N LYS A 3 16.65 25.71 13.77
CA LYS A 3 17.02 25.16 12.46
C LYS A 3 16.08 23.99 12.24
N ASP A 4 15.01 24.19 11.47
CA ASP A 4 14.18 23.09 10.96
C ASP A 4 15.13 22.06 10.35
N LYS A 5 15.30 20.93 11.03
CA LYS A 5 16.05 19.81 10.47
C LYS A 5 15.29 19.38 9.23
N LYS A 6 15.92 19.50 8.07
CA LYS A 6 15.34 19.03 6.80
C LYS A 6 15.06 17.53 6.94
N LEU A 7 13.78 17.16 6.94
CA LEU A 7 13.35 15.76 7.01
C LEU A 7 13.94 14.96 5.85
N ARG A 8 14.32 13.72 6.12
CA ARG A 8 14.89 12.81 5.13
C ARG A 8 13.77 12.31 4.20
N ALA A 9 14.01 12.26 2.89
CA ALA A 9 13.01 11.71 1.98
C ALA A 9 12.93 10.18 2.09
N PHE A 10 11.72 9.61 2.13
CA PHE A 10 11.55 8.15 2.17
C PHE A 10 12.21 7.42 0.98
N SER A 11 12.25 8.06 -0.20
CA SER A 11 12.93 7.53 -1.39
C SER A 11 14.45 7.29 -1.25
N THR A 12 15.04 7.73 -0.13
CA THR A 12 16.45 7.49 0.18
C THR A 12 16.69 6.17 0.91
N TYR A 13 15.64 5.45 1.32
CA TYR A 13 15.74 4.08 1.85
C TYR A 13 15.72 3.10 0.68
N ARG A 14 16.90 2.67 0.23
CA ARG A 14 17.04 1.77 -0.95
C ARG A 14 17.40 0.33 -0.61
N SER A 15 17.79 0.08 0.64
CA SER A 15 18.28 -1.22 1.09
C SER A 15 17.33 -1.81 2.12
N LEU A 16 16.60 -2.86 1.73
CA LEU A 16 15.74 -3.60 2.65
C LEU A 16 16.55 -4.14 3.83
N LYS A 17 17.76 -4.65 3.58
CA LYS A 17 18.67 -5.14 4.63
C LYS A 17 18.98 -4.07 5.69
N GLU A 18 19.24 -2.83 5.27
CA GLU A 18 19.52 -1.74 6.21
C GLU A 18 18.30 -1.39 7.06
N VAL A 19 17.11 -1.40 6.46
CA VAL A 19 15.85 -1.17 7.16
C VAL A 19 15.57 -2.31 8.15
N LEU A 20 15.66 -3.57 7.73
CA LEU A 20 15.41 -4.75 8.57
C LEU A 20 16.37 -4.85 9.75
N LYS A 21 17.62 -4.41 9.59
CA LYS A 21 18.61 -4.37 10.68
C LYS A 21 18.16 -3.50 11.85
N LYS A 22 17.37 -2.45 11.62
CA LYS A 22 16.80 -1.61 12.70
C LYS A 22 15.86 -2.41 13.62
N TYR A 23 15.24 -3.46 13.10
CA TYR A 23 14.35 -4.36 13.83
C TYR A 23 15.06 -5.65 14.28
N GLY A 24 16.38 -5.72 14.18
CA GLY A 24 17.15 -6.90 14.57
C GLY A 24 17.00 -8.11 13.64
N ILE A 25 16.49 -7.91 12.42
CA ILE A 25 16.31 -8.96 11.42
C ILE A 25 17.54 -8.96 10.48
N ASP A 26 18.31 -10.05 10.47
CA ASP A 26 19.41 -10.24 9.51
C ASP A 26 18.88 -10.96 8.26
N GLY A 27 18.62 -10.19 7.22
CA GLY A 27 18.03 -10.68 5.99
C GLY A 27 18.20 -9.68 4.84
N ASN A 28 18.18 -10.19 3.61
CA ASN A 28 18.27 -9.39 2.38
C ASN A 28 17.03 -9.51 1.48
N GLY A 29 16.10 -10.42 1.82
CA GLY A 29 14.88 -10.68 1.08
C GLY A 29 13.63 -10.55 1.94
N THR A 30 12.47 -10.48 1.29
CA THR A 30 11.16 -10.35 1.94
C THR A 30 10.74 -11.62 2.69
N ASP A 31 11.35 -12.75 2.38
CA ASP A 31 11.18 -14.05 3.05
C ASP A 31 11.66 -14.04 4.50
N THR A 32 12.55 -13.10 4.85
CA THR A 32 13.04 -12.92 6.23
C THR A 32 12.14 -12.05 7.10
N ILE A 33 11.13 -11.40 6.51
CA ILE A 33 10.16 -10.59 7.24
C ILE A 33 9.18 -11.53 7.95
N PRO A 34 9.04 -11.46 9.29
CA PRO A 34 8.10 -12.29 10.01
C PRO A 34 6.68 -12.11 9.47
N LEU A 35 6.03 -13.22 9.10
CA LEU A 35 4.61 -13.21 8.82
C LEU A 35 3.85 -13.02 10.13
N PHE A 36 3.06 -11.97 10.23
CA PHE A 36 2.17 -11.76 11.36
C PHE A 36 0.84 -12.48 11.11
N SER A 37 0.29 -13.09 12.17
CA SER A 37 -1.06 -13.64 12.14
C SER A 37 -2.03 -12.49 12.36
N LEU A 38 -2.69 -12.03 11.29
CA LEU A 38 -3.79 -11.09 11.42
C LEU A 38 -5.05 -11.81 11.85
N GLN A 39 -5.88 -11.11 12.63
CA GLN A 39 -7.28 -11.47 12.72
C GLN A 39 -7.92 -11.29 11.35
N THR A 40 -8.35 -12.39 10.74
CA THR A 40 -9.07 -12.37 9.48
C THR A 40 -10.56 -12.19 9.72
N HIS A 41 -11.24 -11.58 8.76
CA HIS A 41 -12.69 -11.53 8.71
C HIS A 41 -13.14 -12.42 7.55
N GLU A 42 -13.91 -13.46 7.84
CA GLU A 42 -14.40 -14.37 6.81
C GLU A 42 -15.57 -13.72 6.07
N ILE A 43 -15.47 -13.67 4.75
CA ILE A 43 -16.55 -13.21 3.88
C ILE A 43 -17.13 -14.44 3.20
N GLN A 44 -18.43 -14.64 3.38
CA GLN A 44 -19.13 -15.77 2.79
C GLN A 44 -19.22 -15.62 1.27
N ASP A 45 -18.91 -16.68 0.53
CA ASP A 45 -19.04 -16.69 -0.94
C ASP A 45 -20.47 -16.43 -1.43
N SER A 46 -21.46 -16.63 -0.56
CA SER A 46 -22.88 -16.32 -0.81
C SER A 46 -23.22 -14.84 -0.62
N ASN A 47 -22.32 -14.00 -0.10
CA ASN A 47 -22.57 -12.57 0.10
C ASN A 47 -22.77 -11.88 -1.27
N GLU A 48 -23.98 -11.36 -1.49
CA GLU A 48 -24.36 -10.73 -2.76
C GLU A 48 -23.58 -9.44 -3.07
N HIS A 49 -23.25 -8.65 -2.04
CA HIS A 49 -22.44 -7.44 -2.22
C HIS A 49 -20.99 -7.78 -2.60
N PHE A 50 -20.41 -8.81 -1.98
CA PHE A 50 -19.09 -9.33 -2.36
C PHE A 50 -19.08 -9.84 -3.81
N LYS A 51 -20.07 -10.66 -4.20
CA LYS A 51 -20.20 -11.13 -5.59
C LYS A 51 -20.32 -9.97 -6.58
N GLN A 52 -21.11 -8.95 -6.24
CA GLN A 52 -21.27 -7.76 -7.07
C GLN A 52 -19.94 -7.01 -7.22
N CYS A 53 -19.21 -6.77 -6.13
CA CYS A 53 -17.88 -6.15 -6.17
C CYS A 53 -16.91 -6.94 -7.05
N MET A 54 -16.92 -8.28 -6.94
CA MET A 54 -16.09 -9.17 -7.76
C MET A 54 -16.47 -9.13 -9.24
N ALA A 55 -17.76 -9.11 -9.56
CA ALA A 55 -18.22 -8.99 -10.95
C ALA A 55 -17.80 -7.65 -11.57
N GLU A 56 -17.95 -6.55 -10.83
CA GLU A 56 -17.57 -5.20 -11.28
C GLU A 56 -16.07 -5.08 -11.56
N ILE A 57 -15.22 -5.53 -10.63
CA ILE A 57 -13.76 -5.46 -10.83
C ILE A 57 -13.32 -6.36 -11.98
N LEU A 58 -13.88 -7.57 -12.12
CA LEU A 58 -13.54 -8.46 -13.23
C LEU A 58 -13.85 -7.82 -14.60
N VAL A 59 -14.99 -7.15 -14.73
CA VAL A 59 -15.35 -6.42 -15.96
C VAL A 59 -14.38 -5.27 -16.22
N ARG A 60 -14.02 -4.48 -15.20
CA ARG A 60 -13.06 -3.37 -15.34
C ARG A 60 -11.69 -3.87 -15.77
N LEU A 61 -11.13 -4.85 -15.06
CA LEU A 61 -9.81 -5.40 -15.36
C LEU A 61 -9.76 -6.03 -16.75
N LYS A 62 -10.83 -6.71 -17.18
CA LYS A 62 -10.94 -7.24 -18.54
C LYS A 62 -10.87 -6.13 -19.60
N ASN A 63 -11.49 -4.99 -19.35
CA ASN A 63 -11.48 -3.85 -20.26
C ASN A 63 -10.13 -3.14 -20.31
N TYR A 64 -9.34 -3.18 -19.22
CA TYR A 64 -8.00 -2.61 -19.19
C TYR A 64 -6.97 -3.42 -19.98
N GLY A 65 -7.24 -4.70 -20.27
CA GLY A 65 -6.38 -5.57 -21.07
C GLY A 65 -5.27 -6.26 -20.26
N THR A 66 -4.10 -6.46 -20.88
CA THR A 66 -2.95 -7.11 -20.24
C THR A 66 -1.87 -6.08 -19.97
N LEU A 67 -1.40 -5.98 -18.72
CA LEU A 67 -0.19 -5.23 -18.39
C LEU A 67 1.04 -5.96 -18.94
N VAL A 68 1.89 -5.23 -19.66
CA VAL A 68 3.16 -5.74 -20.21
C VAL A 68 4.34 -5.09 -19.50
N VAL A 69 5.51 -5.71 -19.59
CA VAL A 69 6.75 -5.12 -19.06
C VAL A 69 6.98 -3.78 -19.75
N GLY A 70 7.00 -2.69 -18.98
CA GLY A 70 7.13 -1.33 -19.49
C GLY A 70 5.81 -0.57 -19.71
N SER A 71 4.65 -1.15 -19.34
CA SER A 71 3.38 -0.41 -19.29
C SER A 71 3.55 0.92 -18.54
N LEU A 72 2.95 1.98 -19.07
CA LEU A 72 2.96 3.31 -18.47
C LEU A 72 2.44 3.27 -17.03
N GLU A 73 3.01 4.11 -16.17
CA GLU A 73 2.59 4.27 -14.78
C GLU A 73 1.09 4.58 -14.67
N ALA A 74 0.59 5.51 -15.49
CA ALA A 74 -0.84 5.82 -15.57
C ALA A 74 -1.71 4.57 -15.84
N MET A 75 -1.25 3.64 -16.68
CA MET A 75 -1.99 2.40 -16.93
C MET A 75 -1.94 1.46 -15.72
N ARG A 76 -0.81 1.32 -15.03
CA ARG A 76 -0.72 0.49 -13.82
C ARG A 76 -1.60 1.05 -12.71
N ASN A 77 -1.62 2.37 -12.57
CA ASN A 77 -2.44 3.09 -11.61
C ASN A 77 -3.94 2.81 -11.76
N GLU A 78 -4.47 2.70 -12.98
CA GLU A 78 -5.87 2.30 -13.21
C GLU A 78 -6.20 0.93 -12.57
N TYR A 79 -5.30 -0.05 -12.66
CA TYR A 79 -5.49 -1.37 -12.04
C TYR A 79 -5.44 -1.26 -10.51
N VAL A 80 -4.46 -0.54 -9.98
CA VAL A 80 -4.31 -0.34 -8.53
C VAL A 80 -5.55 0.32 -7.96
N VAL A 81 -6.01 1.43 -8.56
CA VAL A 81 -7.21 2.16 -8.15
C VAL A 81 -8.44 1.27 -8.17
N ALA A 82 -8.64 0.48 -9.23
CA ALA A 82 -9.78 -0.44 -9.31
C ALA A 82 -9.76 -1.49 -8.20
N ILE A 83 -8.59 -2.09 -7.93
CA ILE A 83 -8.42 -3.10 -6.87
C ILE A 83 -8.66 -2.48 -5.49
N LEU A 84 -8.06 -1.33 -5.20
CA LEU A 84 -8.19 -0.68 -3.89
C LEU A 84 -9.62 -0.22 -3.62
N HIS A 85 -10.32 0.34 -4.61
CA HIS A 85 -11.73 0.71 -4.45
C HIS A 85 -12.62 -0.49 -4.16
N SER A 86 -12.44 -1.60 -4.89
CA SER A 86 -13.19 -2.83 -4.60
C SER A 86 -12.88 -3.38 -3.22
N ALA A 87 -11.62 -3.41 -2.80
CA ALA A 87 -11.23 -3.84 -1.46
C ALA A 87 -11.85 -2.95 -0.36
N ILE A 88 -11.86 -1.63 -0.55
CA ILE A 88 -12.50 -0.67 0.36
C ILE A 88 -14.00 -0.94 0.46
N ASN A 89 -14.69 -1.12 -0.66
CA ASN A 89 -16.14 -1.37 -0.67
C ASN A 89 -16.48 -2.68 0.06
N ILE A 90 -15.74 -3.75 -0.23
CA ILE A 90 -15.91 -5.05 0.44
C ILE A 90 -15.67 -4.89 1.95
N THR A 91 -14.62 -4.17 2.35
CA THR A 91 -14.28 -3.97 3.77
C THR A 91 -15.32 -3.12 4.50
N ARG A 92 -15.86 -2.08 3.85
CA ARG A 92 -16.93 -1.25 4.39
C ARG A 92 -18.19 -2.08 4.70
N ASP A 93 -18.61 -2.93 3.77
CA ASP A 93 -19.75 -3.83 3.96
C ASP A 93 -19.50 -4.86 5.07
N ALA A 94 -18.33 -5.50 5.07
CA ALA A 94 -18.00 -6.55 6.03
C ALA A 94 -17.79 -6.04 7.47
N THR A 95 -17.26 -4.82 7.62
CA THR A 95 -16.82 -4.32 8.94
C THR A 95 -17.59 -3.10 9.44
N GLY A 96 -18.39 -2.44 8.58
CA GLY A 96 -19.04 -1.17 8.88
C GLY A 96 -18.08 0.01 9.06
N LYS A 97 -16.77 -0.17 8.84
CA LYS A 97 -15.78 0.90 8.97
C LYS A 97 -15.80 1.80 7.75
N GLU A 98 -15.89 3.11 7.98
CA GLU A 98 -15.76 4.09 6.92
C GLU A 98 -14.27 4.29 6.57
N LEU A 99 -13.87 3.76 5.42
CA LEU A 99 -12.52 3.87 4.89
C LEU A 99 -12.45 4.88 3.74
N SER A 100 -11.42 5.72 3.66
CA SER A 100 -11.20 6.64 2.55
C SER A 100 -9.85 6.40 1.88
N MET A 101 -9.81 6.51 0.55
CA MET A 101 -8.56 6.47 -0.22
C MET A 101 -8.11 7.89 -0.54
N ARG A 102 -6.82 8.16 -0.40
CA ARG A 102 -6.17 9.43 -0.70
C ARG A 102 -5.03 9.18 -1.69
N PRO A 103 -5.19 9.53 -2.98
CA PRO A 103 -4.09 9.47 -3.94
C PRO A 103 -3.08 10.57 -3.60
N GLU A 104 -1.80 10.34 -3.92
CA GLU A 104 -0.71 11.31 -3.76
C GLU A 104 -0.62 11.91 -2.34
N TYR A 105 -0.82 11.09 -1.31
CA TYR A 105 -0.86 11.53 0.08
C TYR A 105 0.55 11.77 0.64
N GLU A 106 0.78 12.93 1.27
CA GLU A 106 2.05 13.23 1.96
C GLU A 106 2.05 12.60 3.35
N VAL A 107 3.00 11.69 3.60
CA VAL A 107 3.29 11.15 4.93
C VAL A 107 4.41 11.97 5.54
N ILE A 108 4.17 12.51 6.74
CA ILE A 108 5.13 13.33 7.48
C ILE A 108 5.38 12.64 8.81
N GLY A 109 6.56 12.04 8.94
CA GLY A 109 7.06 11.47 10.19
C GLY A 109 8.04 12.37 10.90
N ASP A 110 8.51 11.88 12.05
CA ASP A 110 9.43 12.62 12.91
C ASP A 110 10.81 12.85 12.26
N GLU A 111 11.30 11.87 11.51
CA GLU A 111 12.62 11.92 10.86
C GLU A 111 12.54 12.03 9.34
N SER A 112 11.41 11.61 8.75
CA SER A 112 11.28 11.41 7.31
C SER A 112 9.93 11.90 6.78
N THR A 113 9.92 12.34 5.51
CA THR A 113 8.69 12.77 4.82
C THR A 113 8.70 12.24 3.39
N GLY A 114 7.52 12.12 2.80
CA GLY A 114 7.38 11.87 1.38
C GLY A 114 5.97 11.46 0.99
N ARG A 115 5.72 11.61 -0.30
CA ARG A 115 4.45 11.30 -0.92
C ARG A 115 4.36 9.82 -1.29
N VAL A 116 3.22 9.22 -0.96
CA VAL A 116 2.85 7.86 -1.36
C VAL A 116 1.81 7.92 -2.48
N ASP A 117 1.77 6.89 -3.33
CA ASP A 117 0.82 6.89 -4.46
C ASP A 117 -0.63 6.78 -3.98
N TYR A 118 -0.90 5.91 -3.00
CA TYR A 118 -2.20 5.84 -2.35
C TYR A 118 -2.07 5.55 -0.85
N ALA A 119 -2.89 6.25 -0.07
CA ALA A 119 -3.09 6.02 1.35
C ALA A 119 -4.55 5.63 1.61
N ILE A 120 -4.79 4.59 2.41
CA ILE A 120 -6.13 4.22 2.89
C ILE A 120 -6.19 4.55 4.38
N LYS A 121 -7.20 5.33 4.77
CA LYS A 121 -7.38 5.80 6.15
C LYS A 121 -8.78 5.48 6.65
N ASP A 122 -8.93 5.28 7.95
CA ASP A 122 -10.21 5.52 8.62
C ASP A 122 -10.27 6.99 9.12
N ALA A 123 -11.17 7.29 10.05
CA ALA A 123 -11.36 8.64 10.57
C ALA A 123 -10.07 9.27 11.15
N GLU A 124 -9.21 8.45 11.78
CA GLU A 124 -8.06 8.94 12.53
C GLU A 124 -6.74 8.31 12.07
N ASN A 125 -6.76 7.06 11.60
CA ASN A 125 -5.58 6.25 11.40
C ASN A 125 -5.25 6.05 9.92
N LEU A 126 -3.96 6.09 9.58
CA LEU A 126 -3.48 5.52 8.32
C LEU A 126 -3.47 3.99 8.46
N ILE A 127 -4.18 3.31 7.57
CA ILE A 127 -4.37 1.85 7.60
C ILE A 127 -3.46 1.17 6.58
N CYS A 128 -3.30 1.77 5.40
CA CYS A 128 -2.50 1.20 4.33
C CYS A 128 -1.83 2.28 3.50
N ILE A 129 -0.63 1.96 3.04
CA ILE A 129 0.13 2.69 2.03
C ILE A 129 0.38 1.72 0.88
N THR A 130 0.16 2.19 -0.34
CA THR A 130 0.51 1.43 -1.54
C THR A 130 1.30 2.32 -2.48
N GLU A 131 2.40 1.78 -3.01
CA GLU A 131 3.20 2.43 -4.04
C GLU A 131 3.20 1.57 -5.31
N ASP A 132 3.06 2.21 -6.46
CA ASP A 132 3.26 1.60 -7.77
C ASP A 132 4.76 1.48 -8.04
N LYS A 133 5.32 0.29 -7.80
CA LYS A 133 6.71 -0.02 -8.11
C LYS A 133 6.81 -0.99 -9.29
N PRO A 134 7.64 -0.67 -10.30
CA PRO A 134 8.04 -1.66 -11.29
C PRO A 134 8.64 -2.90 -10.62
N GLN A 135 8.41 -4.08 -11.17
CA GLN A 135 8.83 -5.37 -10.60
C GLN A 135 10.31 -5.40 -10.17
N ARG A 136 11.21 -4.77 -10.94
CA ARG A 136 12.65 -4.67 -10.65
C ARG A 136 12.99 -3.91 -9.35
N ASN A 137 12.09 -3.07 -8.84
CA ASN A 137 12.30 -2.21 -7.69
C ASN A 137 11.42 -2.60 -6.48
N VAL A 138 10.77 -3.77 -6.52
CA VAL A 138 9.87 -4.22 -5.45
C VAL A 138 10.56 -4.28 -4.09
N ILE A 139 11.80 -4.79 -4.01
CA ILE A 139 12.56 -4.87 -2.76
C ILE A 139 12.84 -3.50 -2.15
N GLU A 140 13.18 -2.52 -2.98
CA GLU A 140 13.32 -1.12 -2.55
C GLU A 140 11.98 -0.56 -2.07
N GLY A 141 10.89 -0.88 -2.77
CA GLY A 141 9.53 -0.51 -2.36
C GLY A 141 9.17 -1.04 -0.97
N PHE A 142 9.52 -2.29 -0.64
CA PHE A 142 9.32 -2.81 0.70
C PHE A 142 10.10 -2.03 1.77
N ALA A 143 11.35 -1.67 1.48
CA ALA A 143 12.16 -0.87 2.41
C ALA A 143 11.52 0.50 2.68
N GLN A 144 10.96 1.13 1.64
CA GLN A 144 10.29 2.42 1.73
C GLN A 144 8.99 2.32 2.52
N ASN A 145 8.13 1.34 2.18
CA ASN A 145 6.85 1.11 2.83
C ASN A 145 6.98 0.84 4.33
N ILE A 146 7.98 0.05 4.75
CA ILE A 146 8.21 -0.25 6.18
C ILE A 146 8.47 1.05 6.95
N VAL A 147 9.37 1.89 6.45
CA VAL A 147 9.73 3.14 7.13
C VAL A 147 8.57 4.13 7.09
N GLN A 148 7.83 4.20 5.98
CA GLN A 148 6.65 5.07 5.88
C GLN A 148 5.57 4.71 6.88
N LEU A 149 5.28 3.41 7.05
CA LEU A 149 4.27 2.94 8.00
C LEU A 149 4.68 3.16 9.46
N GLU A 150 5.98 3.04 9.79
CA GLU A 150 6.48 3.38 11.14
C GLU A 150 6.30 4.88 11.47
N ASN A 151 6.24 5.72 10.45
CA ASN A 151 6.26 7.18 10.56
C ASN A 151 4.89 7.83 10.29
N SER A 152 3.82 7.03 10.16
CA SER A 152 2.49 7.49 9.70
C SER A 152 1.42 7.59 10.78
#